data_AF-A0A957LPV4-F1
#
_entry.id   AF-A0A957LPV4-F1
#
_cell.length_a   1.000
_cell.length_b   1.000
_cell.length_c   1.000
_cell.angle_alpha   90.00
_cell.angle_beta   90.00
_cell.angle_gamma   90.00
#
_symmetry.space_group_name_H-M   'P 1'
#
loop_
_entity.id
_entity.type
_entity.pdbx_description
1 polymer ?
#
loop_
_entity_poly.entity_id
_entity_poly.type
_entity_poly.pdbx_seq_one_letter_code
_entity_poly.pdbx_strand_id
1 'polypeptide(L)'
;NDLAMPLLLKFRVVRPGQRGDYGGVLLSVRRVTIVVIMVLGYIYFRVTDTTASLVSIGLISFAAVAQFAPAFLGGIYWKGGTRLGALAGLVGGFVVWAYTLPLAATHSIGGVPDSFLASGPWGIGWLRPYNLFNLTGMDPVSHSLFWSLFVNIGAYVGVSLLSRPSALEQSQASRFINAFTYAPEGDAVFLWRGTATVDDLRAMLERFLGASRTARLLTDYGRSRGVDWSATHLADAELVQHAERLLAGVMGTASARVAIASVVEEESLTIDEVLRMLDETSQVRAYSRQLEQRTRQLEQKSRELEAATAELRAANERLQELDRMKDDFISTVTHELRTPLTSIRAFSEILHDNPDLDVKRRVHFLDIILKESERLTRLINQVLDLAKLEAGAAEWNTTEVDLRVLVDESIVAASPMAQEKGVAIHAHFDGDVPSIWVDRDRIMQVMLNLLSNAVKFSPAGSGLVQVIVTRADDVLQVDVSDNGPGISAEDQAIIFDKFRQGGDQSRGRPQGTGLGLPISAQIVSHFGGSLWVESAPDAGATFSFTLPLASESRR
;
A
#
# COMPACT_ATOMS: atom_id res chain seq x y z
N ASN A 1 -17.00 47.94 15.38
CA ASN A 1 -18.47 47.98 15.55
C ASN A 1 -19.02 46.65 16.03
N ASP A 2 -18.61 45.53 15.43
CA ASP A 2 -19.08 44.18 15.80
C ASP A 2 -18.79 43.77 17.26
N LEU A 3 -17.73 44.33 17.87
CA LEU A 3 -17.43 44.11 19.29
C LEU A 3 -18.06 45.18 20.21
N ALA A 4 -17.99 46.45 19.79
CA ALA A 4 -18.37 47.59 20.61
C ALA A 4 -19.89 47.73 20.81
N MET A 5 -20.69 47.42 19.78
CA MET A 5 -22.13 47.60 19.85
C MET A 5 -22.84 46.61 20.80
N PRO A 6 -22.50 45.30 20.79
CA PRO A 6 -23.02 44.36 21.79
C PRO A 6 -22.66 44.74 23.23
N LEU A 7 -21.45 45.26 23.45
CA LEU A 7 -21.00 45.74 24.76
C LEU A 7 -21.79 46.98 25.22
N LEU A 8 -21.99 47.97 24.34
CA LEU A 8 -22.76 49.18 24.64
C LEU A 8 -24.23 48.89 24.99
N LEU A 9 -24.83 47.89 24.33
CA LEU A 9 -26.17 47.39 24.65
C LEU A 9 -26.20 46.65 25.99
N LYS A 10 -25.18 45.83 26.29
CA LYS A 10 -25.09 45.06 27.53
C LYS A 10 -24.88 45.94 28.77
N PHE A 11 -24.13 47.04 28.64
CA PHE A 11 -23.87 47.98 29.74
C PHE A 11 -24.95 49.06 29.93
N ARG A 12 -26.07 49.02 29.21
CA ARG A 12 -27.19 50.00 29.28
C ARG A 12 -26.77 51.48 29.14
N VAL A 13 -25.57 51.77 28.62
CA VAL A 13 -25.10 53.12 28.31
C VAL A 13 -26.02 53.78 27.28
N VAL A 14 -26.63 52.96 26.43
CA VAL A 14 -27.74 53.32 25.55
C VAL A 14 -29.04 52.80 26.18
N ARG A 15 -29.86 53.69 26.78
CA ARG A 15 -31.16 53.30 27.36
C ARG A 15 -32.13 52.88 26.23
N PRO A 16 -32.75 51.69 26.26
CA PRO A 16 -33.61 51.19 25.17
C PRO A 16 -35.00 51.87 25.03
N GLY A 17 -35.18 53.10 25.52
CA GLY A 17 -36.51 53.68 25.76
C GLY A 17 -36.82 55.01 25.08
N GLN A 18 -35.90 55.63 24.33
CA GLN A 18 -36.18 56.88 23.61
C GLN A 18 -35.84 56.74 22.13
N ARG A 19 -36.76 57.19 21.28
CA ARG A 19 -36.73 57.25 19.81
C ARG A 19 -35.49 58.00 19.30
N GLY A 20 -34.31 57.39 19.36
CA GLY A 20 -33.05 57.96 18.89
C GLY A 20 -32.45 57.15 17.75
N ASP A 21 -32.14 57.83 16.65
CA ASP A 21 -31.39 57.32 15.50
C ASP A 21 -30.00 56.80 15.94
N TYR A 22 -29.80 55.48 15.89
CA TYR A 22 -28.56 54.82 16.33
C TYR A 22 -27.43 54.92 15.29
N GLY A 23 -27.69 55.43 14.08
CA GLY A 23 -26.69 55.58 13.02
C GLY A 23 -25.54 56.51 13.41
N GLY A 24 -25.84 57.63 14.08
CA GLY A 24 -24.83 58.58 14.55
C GLY A 24 -23.90 58.02 15.63
N VAL A 25 -24.44 57.17 16.51
CA VAL A 25 -23.68 56.51 17.58
C VAL A 25 -22.67 55.52 16.99
N LEU A 26 -23.09 54.73 16.00
CA LEU A 26 -22.22 53.75 15.32
C LEU A 26 -21.04 54.41 14.59
N LEU A 27 -21.28 55.55 13.93
CA LEU A 27 -20.23 56.35 13.30
C LEU A 27 -19.26 56.95 14.32
N SER A 28 -19.78 57.42 15.45
CA SER A 28 -18.98 58.00 16.53
C SER A 28 -18.07 56.96 17.19
N VAL A 29 -18.59 55.76 17.45
CA VAL A 29 -17.81 54.63 18.00
C VAL A 29 -16.63 54.28 17.11
N ARG A 30 -16.83 54.19 15.79
CA ARG A 30 -15.75 53.90 14.83
C ARG A 30 -14.67 54.98 14.85
N ARG A 31 -15.06 56.26 14.81
CA ARG A 31 -14.11 57.39 14.85
C ARG A 31 -13.30 57.40 16.14
N VAL A 32 -13.96 57.23 17.28
CA VAL A 32 -13.30 57.16 18.59
C VAL A 32 -12.34 55.98 18.66
N THR A 33 -12.73 54.80 18.17
CA THR A 33 -11.85 53.62 18.18
C THR A 33 -10.60 53.83 17.33
N ILE A 34 -10.71 54.43 16.15
CA ILE A 34 -9.55 54.75 15.30
C ILE A 34 -8.61 55.72 16.03
N VAL A 35 -9.16 56.79 16.62
CA VAL A 35 -8.37 57.77 17.38
C VAL A 35 -7.67 57.09 18.57
N VAL A 36 -8.38 56.26 19.34
CA VAL A 36 -7.80 55.52 20.48
C VAL A 36 -6.67 54.60 20.03
N ILE A 37 -6.84 53.85 18.94
CA ILE A 37 -5.79 52.96 18.41
C ILE A 37 -4.58 53.79 17.95
N MET A 38 -4.79 54.91 17.26
CA MET A 38 -3.70 55.80 16.84
C MET A 38 -2.96 56.40 18.04
N VAL A 39 -3.68 56.83 19.07
CA VAL A 39 -3.08 57.37 20.31
C VAL A 39 -2.28 56.29 21.02
N LEU A 40 -2.81 55.08 21.16
CA LEU A 40 -2.09 53.95 21.76
C LEU A 40 -0.83 53.60 20.96
N GLY A 41 -0.91 53.56 19.63
CA GLY A 41 0.25 53.35 18.75
C GLY A 41 1.29 54.46 18.89
N TYR A 42 0.87 55.71 18.99
CA TYR A 42 1.77 56.85 19.21
C TYR A 42 2.42 56.82 20.61
N ILE A 43 1.67 56.50 21.65
CA ILE A 43 2.21 56.30 23.00
C ILE A 43 3.24 55.19 22.97
N TYR A 44 2.93 54.04 22.37
CA TYR A 44 3.87 52.93 22.24
C TYR A 44 5.14 53.32 21.48
N PHE A 45 5.01 54.05 20.36
CA PHE A 45 6.15 54.59 19.62
C PHE A 45 6.99 55.58 20.43
N ARG A 46 6.37 56.41 21.27
CA ARG A 46 7.07 57.37 22.15
C ARG A 46 7.73 56.73 23.37
N VAL A 47 7.18 55.60 23.84
CA VAL A 47 7.64 54.86 25.02
C VAL A 47 8.70 53.82 24.64
N THR A 48 8.77 53.40 23.38
CA THR A 48 9.78 52.44 22.92
C THR A 48 11.03 53.17 22.47
N ASP A 49 12.20 52.67 22.88
CA ASP A 49 13.51 53.22 22.54
C ASP A 49 13.68 53.34 21.01
N THR A 50 14.04 54.52 20.51
CA THR A 50 14.27 54.77 19.07
C THR A 50 15.43 53.96 18.48
N THR A 51 16.22 53.28 19.33
CA THR A 51 17.26 52.35 18.93
C THR A 51 16.78 50.91 18.71
N ALA A 52 15.56 50.58 19.15
CA ALA A 52 14.96 49.28 18.87
C ALA A 52 14.61 49.19 17.38
N SER A 53 15.26 48.27 16.67
CA SER A 53 14.99 48.04 15.24
C SER A 53 13.50 47.77 15.01
N LEU A 54 12.97 48.17 13.85
CA LEU A 54 11.60 47.87 13.43
C LEU A 54 11.26 46.36 13.57
N VAL A 55 12.29 45.51 13.45
CA VAL A 55 12.23 44.06 13.61
C VAL A 55 11.81 43.67 15.04
N SER A 56 12.31 44.36 16.07
CA SER A 56 11.97 44.08 17.47
C SER A 56 10.49 44.38 17.76
N ILE A 57 9.96 45.49 17.24
CA ILE A 57 8.53 45.84 17.36
C ILE A 57 7.66 44.83 16.60
N GLY A 58 8.14 44.38 15.42
CA GLY A 58 7.51 43.31 14.66
C GLY A 58 7.42 42.00 15.45
N LEU A 59 8.53 41.57 16.05
CA LEU A 59 8.59 40.34 16.86
C LEU A 59 7.67 40.39 18.08
N ILE A 60 7.58 41.54 18.77
CA ILE A 60 6.64 41.73 19.89
C ILE A 60 5.19 41.55 19.41
N SER A 61 4.86 42.11 18.26
CA SER A 61 3.52 42.03 17.66
C SER A 61 3.19 40.61 17.17
N PHE A 62 4.14 39.91 16.55
CA PHE A 62 3.96 38.51 16.14
C PHE A 62 3.77 37.59 17.34
N ALA A 63 4.49 37.81 18.44
CA ALA A 63 4.29 37.06 19.68
C ALA A 63 2.88 37.27 20.28
N ALA A 64 2.30 38.47 20.15
CA ALA A 64 0.91 38.72 20.51
C ALA A 64 -0.08 37.99 19.58
N VAL A 65 0.14 38.04 18.27
CA VAL A 65 -0.73 37.36 17.29
C VAL A 65 -0.70 35.84 17.50
N ALA A 66 0.46 35.28 17.85
CA ALA A 66 0.61 33.86 18.16
C ALA A 66 -0.29 33.38 19.32
N GLN A 67 -0.69 34.28 20.23
CA GLN A 67 -1.59 33.93 21.34
C GLN A 67 -2.98 33.49 20.88
N PHE A 68 -3.41 33.87 19.67
CA PHE A 68 -4.69 33.41 19.12
C PHE A 68 -4.62 31.99 18.55
N ALA A 69 -3.42 31.47 18.25
CA ALA A 69 -3.24 30.20 17.56
C ALA A 69 -3.80 28.99 18.34
N PRO A 70 -3.58 28.83 19.66
CA PRO A 70 -4.12 27.68 20.41
C PRO A 70 -5.65 27.59 20.37
N ALA A 71 -6.33 28.72 20.57
CA ALA A 71 -7.80 28.77 20.54
C ALA A 71 -8.34 28.57 19.11
N PHE A 72 -7.67 29.13 18.10
CA PHE A 72 -8.06 28.97 16.69
C PHE A 72 -7.90 27.53 16.21
N LEU A 73 -6.71 26.93 16.40
CA LEU A 73 -6.45 25.54 16.04
C LEU A 73 -7.31 24.57 16.86
N GLY A 74 -7.47 24.86 18.16
CA GLY A 74 -8.38 24.11 19.02
C GLY A 74 -9.82 24.13 18.52
N GLY A 75 -10.32 25.27 18.04
CA GLY A 75 -11.67 25.38 17.47
C GLY A 75 -11.86 24.59 16.17
N ILE A 76 -10.78 24.36 15.41
CA ILE A 76 -10.81 23.57 14.16
C ILE A 76 -10.67 22.07 14.43
N TYR A 77 -9.79 21.67 15.35
CA TYR A 77 -9.39 20.27 15.50
C TYR A 77 -9.90 19.60 16.78
N TRP A 78 -10.24 20.36 17.83
CA TRP A 78 -10.61 19.80 19.13
C TRP A 78 -12.07 20.04 19.49
N LYS A 79 -12.90 19.00 19.31
CA LYS A 79 -14.34 18.99 19.65
C LYS A 79 -14.65 19.33 21.12
N GLY A 80 -13.70 19.13 22.03
CA GLY A 80 -13.85 19.40 23.45
C GLY A 80 -13.48 20.82 23.88
N GLY A 81 -13.05 21.68 22.95
CA GLY A 81 -12.70 23.07 23.25
C GLY A 81 -13.91 23.89 23.70
N THR A 82 -13.76 24.66 24.78
CA THR A 82 -14.85 25.50 25.33
C THR A 82 -14.51 26.99 25.19
N ARG A 83 -15.54 27.85 25.13
CA ARG A 83 -15.36 29.31 25.14
C ARG A 83 -14.66 29.78 26.41
N LEU A 84 -15.00 29.20 27.56
CA LEU A 84 -14.37 29.54 28.84
C LEU A 84 -12.88 29.19 28.83
N GLY A 85 -12.53 28.02 28.28
CA GLY A 85 -11.14 27.65 28.09
C GLY A 85 -10.41 28.58 27.14
N ALA A 86 -11.00 28.90 25.97
CA ALA A 86 -10.36 29.78 25.01
C ALA A 86 -10.10 31.18 25.59
N LEU A 87 -11.05 31.70 26.37
CA LEU A 87 -10.91 32.99 27.06
C LEU A 87 -9.85 32.92 28.16
N ALA A 88 -9.83 31.86 28.98
CA ALA A 88 -8.82 31.66 30.01
C ALA A 88 -7.41 31.54 29.44
N GLY A 89 -7.25 30.78 28.34
CA GLY A 89 -5.99 30.66 27.60
C GLY A 89 -5.52 31.99 27.03
N LEU A 90 -6.39 32.71 26.32
CA LEU A 90 -6.07 34.02 25.77
C LEU A 90 -5.68 35.02 26.85
N VAL A 91 -6.47 35.15 27.91
CA VAL A 91 -6.17 36.09 29.01
C VAL A 91 -4.85 35.72 29.69
N GLY A 92 -4.64 34.44 30.01
CA GLY A 92 -3.40 33.97 30.63
C GLY A 92 -2.17 34.22 29.75
N GLY A 93 -2.26 33.87 28.47
CA GLY A 93 -1.19 34.08 27.49
C GLY A 93 -0.85 35.56 27.29
N PHE A 94 -1.86 36.41 27.11
CA PHE A 94 -1.65 37.86 26.96
C PHE A 94 -1.08 38.51 28.22
N VAL A 95 -1.48 38.07 29.42
CA VAL A 95 -0.91 38.59 30.68
C VAL A 95 0.57 38.25 30.78
N VAL A 96 0.95 36.99 30.52
CA VAL A 96 2.35 36.56 30.57
C VAL A 96 3.18 37.22 29.47
N TRP A 97 2.66 37.31 28.25
CA TRP A 97 3.30 38.01 27.14
C TRP A 97 3.53 39.49 27.49
N ALA A 98 2.49 40.20 27.93
CA ALA A 98 2.55 41.61 28.28
C ALA A 98 3.59 41.88 29.38
N TYR A 99 3.66 40.98 30.37
CA TYR A 99 4.61 41.04 31.47
C TYR A 99 6.07 40.81 31.03
N THR A 100 6.31 39.76 30.24
CA THR A 100 7.66 39.29 29.89
C THR A 100 8.34 40.10 28.79
N LEU A 101 7.56 40.74 27.92
CA LEU A 101 8.11 41.32 26.69
C LEU A 101 7.77 42.82 26.49
N PRO A 102 6.53 43.27 26.23
CA PRO A 102 6.23 44.70 26.10
C PRO A 102 6.56 45.50 27.36
N LEU A 103 6.19 45.02 28.55
CA LEU A 103 6.43 45.75 29.80
C LEU A 103 7.92 45.80 30.12
N ALA A 104 8.62 44.67 30.00
CA ALA A 104 10.06 44.58 30.24
C ALA A 104 10.89 45.44 29.27
N ALA A 105 10.42 45.61 28.03
CA ALA A 105 11.05 46.46 27.03
C ALA A 105 10.99 47.96 27.37
N THR A 106 10.14 48.39 28.30
CA THR A 106 10.04 49.80 28.72
C THR A 106 11.06 50.22 29.79
N HIS A 107 11.96 49.34 30.22
CA HIS A 107 12.96 49.65 31.25
C HIS A 107 13.89 50.80 30.84
N SER A 108 14.24 50.92 29.55
CA SER A 108 15.29 51.81 29.07
C SER A 108 14.93 53.30 29.21
N ILE A 109 13.66 53.60 29.45
CA ILE A 109 13.15 54.97 29.61
C ILE A 109 12.48 55.22 30.97
N GLY A 110 12.74 54.36 31.97
CA GLY A 110 12.24 54.54 33.34
C GLY A 110 10.79 54.09 33.57
N GLY A 111 10.20 53.34 32.64
CA GLY A 111 8.85 52.76 32.81
C GLY A 111 8.79 51.68 33.89
N VAL A 112 9.90 50.96 34.10
CA VAL A 112 10.06 49.99 35.18
C VAL A 112 11.50 50.09 35.72
N PRO A 113 11.72 50.06 37.06
CA PRO A 113 13.08 50.15 37.61
C PRO A 113 14.01 49.04 37.12
N ASP A 114 15.31 49.29 36.98
CA ASP A 114 16.29 48.26 36.59
C ASP A 114 16.31 47.07 37.56
N SER A 115 15.94 47.30 38.83
CA SER A 115 15.75 46.24 39.82
C SER A 115 14.64 45.26 39.44
N PHE A 116 13.62 45.66 38.70
CA PHE A 116 12.57 44.76 38.23
C PHE A 116 13.11 43.70 37.25
N LEU A 117 14.10 44.05 36.44
CA LEU A 117 14.78 43.10 35.56
C LEU A 117 15.83 42.28 36.30
N ALA A 118 16.58 42.93 37.19
CA ALA A 118 17.71 42.31 37.89
C ALA A 118 17.30 41.42 39.07
N SER A 119 16.26 41.76 39.83
CA SER A 119 15.79 41.00 41.00
C SER A 119 14.35 40.52 40.88
N GLY A 120 13.63 40.89 39.81
CA GLY A 120 12.21 40.58 39.67
C GLY A 120 11.33 41.51 40.51
N PRO A 121 10.00 41.48 40.32
CA PRO A 121 9.06 42.26 41.13
C PRO A 121 9.21 41.89 42.61
N TRP A 122 9.20 42.91 43.46
CA TRP A 122 9.37 42.78 44.93
C TRP A 122 10.63 42.03 45.38
N GLY A 123 11.65 41.89 44.51
CA GLY A 123 12.90 41.19 44.82
C GLY A 123 12.84 39.65 44.65
N ILE A 124 11.76 39.13 44.05
CA ILE A 124 11.60 37.70 43.80
C ILE A 124 12.32 37.32 42.49
N GLY A 125 13.51 36.73 42.61
CA GLY A 125 14.37 36.39 41.47
C GLY A 125 13.75 35.41 40.47
N TRP A 126 12.74 34.62 40.86
CA TRP A 126 12.02 33.73 39.94
C TRP A 126 11.05 34.44 39.02
N LEU A 127 10.67 35.68 39.33
CA LEU A 127 9.71 36.45 38.53
C LEU A 127 10.41 37.42 37.57
N ARG A 128 11.72 37.26 37.30
CA ARG A 128 12.44 38.11 36.35
C ARG A 128 11.79 38.00 34.95
N PRO A 129 11.38 39.11 34.31
CA PRO A 129 10.65 39.07 33.04
C PRO A 129 11.33 38.33 31.89
N TYR A 130 12.67 38.45 31.77
CA TYR A 130 13.45 37.76 30.73
C TYR A 130 13.96 36.38 31.16
N ASN A 131 13.82 36.02 32.43
CA ASN A 131 14.31 34.76 33.01
C ASN A 131 13.31 34.23 34.04
N LEU A 132 12.03 34.09 33.65
CA LEU A 132 11.00 33.48 34.50
C LEU A 132 11.47 32.10 34.96
N PHE A 133 11.26 31.84 36.24
CA PHE A 133 11.70 30.63 36.94
C PHE A 133 13.21 30.37 36.86
N ASN A 134 14.00 31.44 36.68
CA ASN A 134 15.46 31.40 36.57
C ASN A 134 15.97 30.56 35.38
N LEU A 135 15.14 30.42 34.35
CA LEU A 135 15.48 29.71 33.11
C LEU A 135 16.33 30.63 32.22
N THR A 136 17.64 30.41 32.22
CA THR A 136 18.63 31.18 31.46
C THR A 136 18.98 30.50 30.13
N GLY A 137 19.46 31.28 29.14
CA GLY A 137 19.95 30.76 27.85
C GLY A 137 19.02 30.94 26.65
N MET A 138 17.83 31.51 26.84
CA MET A 138 16.94 31.91 25.74
C MET A 138 17.03 33.41 25.48
N ASP A 139 16.84 33.82 24.22
CA ASP A 139 16.62 35.22 23.91
C ASP A 139 15.26 35.70 24.47
N PRO A 140 15.08 37.01 24.74
CA PRO A 140 13.87 37.55 25.35
C PRO A 140 12.56 37.23 24.61
N VAL A 141 12.60 37.19 23.27
CA VAL A 141 11.41 36.91 22.44
C VAL A 141 11.02 35.46 22.57
N SER A 142 11.98 34.53 22.43
CA SER A 142 11.75 33.09 22.59
C SER A 142 11.26 32.76 24.00
N HIS A 143 11.87 33.36 25.03
CA HIS A 143 11.47 33.17 26.42
C HIS A 143 10.01 33.59 26.67
N SER A 144 9.63 34.78 26.18
CA SER A 144 8.26 35.28 26.30
C SER A 144 7.26 34.41 25.55
N LEU A 145 7.57 34.04 24.31
CA LEU A 145 6.70 33.21 23.48
C LEU A 145 6.46 31.85 24.13
N PHE A 146 7.52 31.23 24.66
CA PHE A 146 7.44 29.94 25.34
C PHE A 146 6.49 29.99 26.54
N TRP A 147 6.72 30.91 27.51
CA TRP A 147 5.90 30.96 28.72
C TRP A 147 4.47 31.44 28.47
N SER A 148 4.28 32.39 27.56
CA SER A 148 2.94 32.86 27.20
C SER A 148 2.13 31.77 26.51
N LEU A 149 2.70 31.04 25.54
CA LEU A 149 2.02 29.91 24.90
C LEU A 149 1.82 28.74 25.85
N PHE A 150 2.77 28.45 26.76
CA PHE A 150 2.62 27.40 27.76
C PHE A 150 1.41 27.66 28.67
N VAL A 151 1.30 28.88 29.21
CA VAL A 151 0.15 29.26 30.04
C VAL A 151 -1.14 29.31 29.21
N ASN A 152 -1.09 29.79 27.98
CA ASN A 152 -2.24 29.86 27.08
C ASN A 152 -2.80 28.46 26.78
N ILE A 153 -1.96 27.54 26.29
CA ILE A 153 -2.35 26.17 25.98
C ILE A 153 -2.78 25.44 27.25
N GLY A 154 -2.02 25.57 28.34
CA GLY A 154 -2.33 24.93 29.62
C GLY A 154 -3.68 25.36 30.19
N ALA A 155 -3.97 26.66 30.21
CA ALA A 155 -5.25 27.18 30.66
C ALA A 155 -6.38 26.84 29.68
N TYR A 156 -6.13 26.88 28.36
CA TYR A 156 -7.11 26.48 27.34
C TYR A 156 -7.54 25.03 27.52
N VAL A 157 -6.58 24.11 27.63
CA VAL A 157 -6.82 22.69 27.79
C VAL A 157 -7.42 22.40 29.17
N GLY A 158 -6.80 22.90 30.24
CA GLY A 158 -7.23 22.64 31.61
C GLY A 158 -8.67 23.09 31.86
N VAL A 159 -9.01 24.33 31.50
CA VAL A 159 -10.37 24.85 31.70
C VAL A 159 -11.37 24.17 30.76
N SER A 160 -10.98 23.83 29.53
CA SER A 160 -11.88 23.09 28.62
C SER A 160 -12.13 21.65 29.06
N LEU A 161 -11.19 21.00 29.73
CA LEU A 161 -11.42 19.68 30.34
C LEU A 161 -12.28 19.74 31.60
N LEU A 162 -12.18 20.84 32.36
CA LEU A 162 -12.93 21.06 33.61
C LEU A 162 -14.33 21.62 33.38
N SER A 163 -14.62 22.20 32.21
CA SER A 163 -15.91 22.79 31.87
C SER A 163 -16.70 21.92 30.89
N ARG A 164 -18.03 21.88 31.05
CA ARG A 164 -18.90 21.15 30.12
C ARG A 164 -19.24 22.06 28.92
N PRO A 165 -19.05 21.61 27.66
CA PRO A 165 -19.45 22.37 26.49
C PRO A 165 -20.97 22.64 26.50
N SER A 166 -21.36 23.88 26.21
CA SER A 166 -22.76 24.27 26.02
C SER A 166 -23.34 23.69 24.72
N ALA A 167 -24.67 23.55 24.64
CA ALA A 167 -25.36 23.02 23.45
C ALA A 167 -25.08 23.84 22.17
N LEU A 168 -24.88 25.16 22.32
CA LEU A 168 -24.49 26.06 21.23
C LEU A 168 -23.07 25.76 20.72
N GLU A 169 -22.13 25.46 21.61
CA GLU A 169 -20.75 25.10 21.25
C GLU A 169 -20.68 23.75 20.53
N GLN A 170 -21.47 22.76 20.98
CA GLN A 170 -21.56 21.47 20.29
C GLN A 170 -22.16 21.60 18.88
N SER A 171 -23.21 22.42 18.72
CA SER A 171 -23.81 22.68 17.40
C SER A 171 -22.83 23.39 16.46
N GLN A 172 -22.10 24.41 16.94
CA GLN A 172 -21.12 25.14 16.12
C GLN A 172 -19.91 24.29 15.74
N ALA A 173 -19.37 23.51 16.69
CA ALA A 173 -18.25 22.60 16.44
C ALA A 173 -18.60 21.53 15.39
N SER A 174 -19.83 21.00 15.42
CA SER A 174 -20.29 20.03 14.42
C SER A 174 -20.36 20.61 13.00
N ARG A 175 -20.65 21.92 12.84
CA ARG A 175 -20.70 22.59 11.53
C ARG A 175 -19.33 22.91 10.95
N PHE A 176 -18.35 23.25 11.79
CA PHE A 176 -17.00 23.58 11.33
C PHE A 176 -16.14 22.34 11.09
N ILE A 177 -16.25 21.32 11.93
CA ILE A 177 -15.39 20.13 11.85
C ILE A 177 -15.84 19.17 10.74
N ASN A 178 -17.13 19.14 10.42
CA ASN A 178 -17.69 18.33 9.32
C ASN A 178 -17.85 19.11 7.99
N ALA A 179 -17.29 20.32 7.88
CA ALA A 179 -17.44 21.14 6.67
C ALA A 179 -16.82 20.50 5.41
N PHE A 180 -15.87 19.58 5.56
CA PHE A 180 -15.19 18.88 4.45
C PHE A 180 -15.74 17.48 4.17
N THR A 181 -16.57 16.93 5.05
CA THR A 181 -17.25 15.65 4.80
C THR A 181 -18.47 15.80 3.88
N TYR A 182 -18.91 17.04 3.65
CA TYR A 182 -19.88 17.41 2.64
C TYR A 182 -19.39 18.67 1.91
N ALA A 183 -18.62 18.47 0.84
CA ALA A 183 -18.32 19.53 -0.12
C ALA A 183 -19.36 19.50 -1.27
N PRO A 184 -19.61 20.65 -1.93
CA PRO A 184 -20.94 21.07 -2.35
C PRO A 184 -21.15 21.00 -3.87
N GLU A 185 -22.28 20.47 -4.31
CA GLU A 185 -22.82 20.71 -5.65
C GLU A 185 -24.25 21.25 -5.51
N GLY A 186 -24.45 22.44 -6.07
CA GLY A 186 -25.77 23.04 -6.26
C GLY A 186 -26.28 23.81 -5.05
N ASP A 187 -26.45 25.12 -5.23
CA ASP A 187 -27.29 26.04 -4.45
C ASP A 187 -27.74 25.50 -3.09
N ALA A 188 -27.00 25.84 -2.05
CA ALA A 188 -27.52 25.80 -0.71
C ALA A 188 -28.70 26.79 -0.62
N VAL A 189 -29.87 26.34 -1.04
CA VAL A 189 -31.16 26.96 -0.75
C VAL A 189 -31.19 27.10 0.77
N PHE A 190 -30.99 28.33 1.23
CA PHE A 190 -31.17 28.72 2.61
C PHE A 190 -32.56 28.23 3.04
N LEU A 191 -32.61 27.17 3.87
CA LEU A 191 -33.82 26.73 4.55
C LEU A 191 -34.23 27.83 5.53
N TRP A 192 -34.98 28.80 5.02
CA TRP A 192 -35.59 29.91 5.75
C TRP A 192 -36.85 29.37 6.44
N ARG A 193 -36.87 29.34 7.78
CA ARG A 193 -37.86 28.64 8.63
C ARG A 193 -38.56 29.56 9.63
N GLY A 194 -39.03 30.72 9.20
CA GLY A 194 -40.05 31.37 10.02
C GLY A 194 -40.79 32.47 9.30
N THR A 195 -42.05 32.62 9.68
CA THR A 195 -43.00 33.57 9.11
C THR A 195 -42.77 34.92 9.75
N ALA A 196 -42.02 35.80 9.09
CA ALA A 196 -42.01 37.22 9.45
C ALA A 196 -43.21 37.90 8.76
N THR A 197 -43.95 38.75 9.47
CA THR A 197 -44.93 39.60 8.79
C THR A 197 -44.23 40.74 8.05
N VAL A 198 -44.84 41.22 6.97
CA VAL A 198 -44.33 42.38 6.24
C VAL A 198 -44.27 43.61 7.15
N ASP A 199 -45.20 43.71 8.10
CA ASP A 199 -45.27 44.83 9.05
C ASP A 199 -44.14 44.78 10.09
N ASP A 200 -43.74 43.59 10.55
CA ASP A 200 -42.64 43.49 11.50
C ASP A 200 -41.27 43.77 10.83
N LEU A 201 -41.07 43.31 9.59
CA LEU A 201 -39.91 43.67 8.80
C LEU A 201 -39.87 45.18 8.51
N ARG A 202 -41.03 45.77 8.20
CA ARG A 202 -41.15 47.22 8.02
C ARG A 202 -40.76 47.95 9.29
N ALA A 203 -41.31 47.58 10.44
CA ALA A 203 -40.98 48.19 11.73
C ALA A 203 -39.48 48.07 12.07
N MET A 204 -38.86 46.93 11.76
CA MET A 204 -37.41 46.75 11.93
C MET A 204 -36.61 47.66 11.00
N LEU A 205 -36.93 47.68 9.71
CA LEU A 205 -36.24 48.52 8.74
C LEU A 205 -36.39 50.01 9.10
N GLU A 206 -37.58 50.45 9.50
CA GLU A 206 -37.83 51.82 9.98
C GLU A 206 -36.99 52.18 11.20
N ARG A 207 -36.80 51.23 12.13
CA ARG A 207 -35.98 51.43 13.33
C ARG A 207 -34.51 51.70 13.04
N PHE A 208 -33.96 51.14 11.95
CA PHE A 208 -32.53 51.24 11.62
C PHE A 208 -32.19 52.11 10.42
N LEU A 209 -33.12 52.28 9.47
CA LEU A 209 -32.92 53.05 8.23
C LEU A 209 -33.72 54.38 8.23
N GLY A 210 -34.70 54.52 9.13
CA GLY A 210 -35.62 55.66 9.20
C GLY A 210 -36.86 55.52 8.30
N ALA A 211 -38.01 56.01 8.77
CA ALA A 211 -39.32 55.82 8.15
C ALA A 211 -39.38 56.23 6.66
N SER A 212 -38.87 57.42 6.33
CA SER A 212 -38.88 57.95 4.96
C SER A 212 -37.91 57.25 4.00
N ARG A 213 -36.89 56.54 4.52
CA ARG A 213 -35.99 55.74 3.69
C ARG A 213 -36.55 54.33 3.46
N THR A 214 -37.09 53.71 4.51
CA THR A 214 -37.74 52.40 4.44
C THR A 214 -38.94 52.41 3.51
N ALA A 215 -39.82 53.42 3.60
CA ALA A 215 -40.99 53.53 2.74
C ALA A 215 -40.63 53.60 1.24
N ARG A 216 -39.56 54.34 0.90
CA ARG A 216 -39.05 54.41 -0.48
C ARG A 216 -38.53 53.06 -0.96
N LEU A 217 -37.66 52.42 -0.18
CA LEU A 217 -37.04 51.15 -0.55
C LEU A 217 -38.04 50.00 -0.70
N LEU A 218 -39.05 49.92 0.18
CA LEU A 218 -40.13 48.93 0.05
C LEU A 218 -41.06 49.22 -1.13
N THR A 219 -41.32 50.50 -1.43
CA THR A 219 -42.11 50.88 -2.62
C THR A 219 -41.37 50.50 -3.91
N ASP A 220 -40.06 50.76 -3.98
CA ASP A 220 -39.23 50.40 -5.14
C ASP A 220 -39.14 48.88 -5.32
N TYR A 221 -38.97 48.13 -4.23
CA TYR A 221 -38.98 46.66 -4.25
C TYR A 221 -40.34 46.13 -4.74
N GLY A 222 -41.45 46.62 -4.18
CA GLY A 222 -42.81 46.20 -4.56
C GLY A 222 -43.14 46.46 -6.03
N ARG A 223 -42.73 47.62 -6.58
CA ARG A 223 -42.90 47.91 -8.02
C ARG A 223 -42.06 46.98 -8.90
N SER A 224 -40.83 46.67 -8.49
CA SER A 224 -39.92 45.84 -9.30
C SER A 224 -40.35 44.37 -9.37
N ARG A 225 -41.11 43.89 -8.37
CA ARG A 225 -41.54 42.50 -8.25
C ARG A 225 -43.06 42.29 -8.35
N GLY A 226 -43.83 43.37 -8.55
CA GLY A 226 -45.29 43.30 -8.68
C GLY A 226 -46.01 42.89 -7.37
N VAL A 227 -45.43 43.21 -6.21
CA VAL A 227 -45.99 42.83 -4.91
C VAL A 227 -47.08 43.82 -4.51
N ASP A 228 -48.29 43.31 -4.26
CA ASP A 228 -49.38 44.08 -3.68
C ASP A 228 -49.31 44.01 -2.15
N TRP A 229 -48.84 45.10 -1.54
CA TRP A 229 -48.72 45.24 -0.09
C TRP A 229 -50.05 45.28 0.65
N SER A 230 -51.19 45.46 -0.05
CA SER A 230 -52.52 45.44 0.57
C SER A 230 -53.08 44.02 0.75
N ALA A 231 -52.58 43.05 -0.02
CA ALA A 231 -52.99 41.65 0.05
C ALA A 231 -51.92 40.73 0.70
N THR A 232 -50.68 41.22 0.84
CA THR A 232 -49.54 40.42 1.31
C THR A 232 -49.20 40.76 2.76
N HIS A 233 -49.57 39.87 3.69
CA HIS A 233 -49.30 40.03 5.12
C HIS A 233 -48.04 39.29 5.60
N LEU A 234 -47.71 38.17 4.96
CA LEU A 234 -46.51 37.37 5.25
C LEU A 234 -45.36 37.78 4.31
N ALA A 235 -44.18 37.95 4.86
CA ALA A 235 -42.98 38.17 4.08
C ALA A 235 -42.48 36.85 3.48
N ASP A 236 -42.04 36.89 2.23
CA ASP A 236 -41.37 35.77 1.58
C ASP A 236 -39.85 35.78 1.86
N ALA A 237 -39.18 34.68 1.52
CA ALA A 237 -37.75 34.53 1.74
C ALA A 237 -36.92 35.60 0.99
N GLU A 238 -37.39 36.04 -0.17
CA GLU A 238 -36.72 37.07 -0.96
C GLU A 238 -36.82 38.46 -0.32
N LEU A 239 -37.98 38.84 0.23
CA LEU A 239 -38.15 40.10 0.95
C LEU A 239 -37.29 40.13 2.21
N VAL A 240 -37.19 39.02 2.94
CA VAL A 240 -36.31 38.93 4.11
C VAL A 240 -34.84 39.04 3.74
N GLN A 241 -34.41 38.36 2.68
CA GLN A 241 -33.03 38.46 2.20
C GLN A 241 -32.72 39.88 1.70
N HIS A 242 -33.69 40.55 1.08
CA HIS A 242 -33.56 41.95 0.69
C HIS A 242 -33.43 42.87 1.91
N ALA A 243 -34.27 42.69 2.93
CA ALA A 243 -34.20 43.43 4.18
C ALA A 243 -32.86 43.21 4.91
N GLU A 244 -32.34 41.98 4.95
CA GLU A 244 -31.02 41.65 5.51
C GLU A 244 -29.91 42.40 4.78
N ARG A 245 -29.93 42.47 3.44
CA ARG A 245 -28.93 43.22 2.66
C ARG A 245 -28.98 44.72 2.94
N LEU A 246 -30.19 45.29 3.04
CA LEU A 246 -30.38 46.71 3.36
C LEU A 246 -29.84 47.04 4.76
N LEU A 247 -30.12 46.18 5.75
CA LEU A 247 -29.61 46.32 7.10
C LEU A 247 -28.09 46.10 7.15
N ALA A 248 -27.57 45.10 6.45
CA ALA A 248 -26.13 44.80 6.40
C ALA A 248 -25.31 45.99 5.89
N GLY A 249 -25.85 46.76 4.94
CA GLY A 249 -25.25 48.00 4.46
C GLY A 249 -25.09 49.09 5.53
N VAL A 250 -25.83 49.01 6.64
CA VAL A 250 -25.81 50.00 7.73
C VAL A 250 -25.18 49.45 9.02
N MET A 251 -25.45 48.20 9.39
CA MET A 251 -25.03 47.60 10.67
C MET A 251 -24.06 46.42 10.56
N GLY A 252 -23.69 46.02 9.33
CA GLY A 252 -22.86 44.84 9.07
C GLY A 252 -23.68 43.55 9.02
N THR A 253 -23.19 42.57 8.26
CA THR A 253 -23.90 41.31 7.95
C THR A 253 -24.27 40.49 9.19
N ALA A 254 -23.36 40.35 10.16
CA ALA A 254 -23.60 39.58 11.37
C ALA A 254 -24.71 40.19 12.25
N SER A 255 -24.73 41.51 12.37
CA SER A 255 -25.71 42.23 13.19
C SER A 255 -27.08 42.30 12.50
N ALA A 256 -27.11 42.40 11.17
CA ALA A 256 -28.33 42.35 10.38
C ALA A 256 -29.07 41.01 10.53
N ARG A 257 -28.33 39.89 10.53
CA ARG A 257 -28.92 38.56 10.77
C ARG A 257 -29.57 38.41 12.12
N VAL A 258 -28.93 38.92 13.17
CA VAL A 258 -29.48 38.85 14.54
C VAL A 258 -30.74 39.70 14.66
N ALA A 259 -30.77 40.87 14.01
CA ALA A 259 -31.96 41.71 13.97
C ALA A 259 -33.11 40.99 13.27
N ILE A 260 -32.90 40.46 12.06
CA ILE A 260 -33.89 39.69 11.29
C ILE A 260 -34.42 38.50 12.10
N ALA A 261 -33.53 37.73 12.72
CA ALA A 261 -33.91 36.58 13.53
C ALA A 261 -34.75 36.93 14.78
N SER A 262 -34.69 38.18 15.27
CA SER A 262 -35.44 38.59 16.46
C SER A 262 -36.91 38.95 16.19
N VAL A 263 -37.31 39.02 14.92
CA VAL A 263 -38.66 39.38 14.46
C VAL A 263 -39.38 38.23 13.78
N VAL A 264 -38.67 37.16 13.47
CA VAL A 264 -39.25 35.95 12.93
C VAL A 264 -39.89 35.17 14.08
N GLU A 265 -41.21 34.97 14.07
CA GLU A 265 -41.89 34.09 15.03
C GLU A 265 -41.56 32.62 14.73
N GLU A 266 -41.21 31.86 15.77
CA GLU A 266 -41.10 30.39 15.69
C GLU A 266 -42.51 29.79 15.77
N GLU A 267 -42.99 29.18 14.67
CA GLU A 267 -44.21 28.37 14.72
C GLU A 267 -43.90 26.88 14.97
N SER A 268 -44.81 26.22 15.68
CA SER A 268 -44.78 24.80 16.00
C SER A 268 -45.00 23.92 14.78
N LEU A 269 -44.21 22.84 14.67
CA LEU A 269 -44.19 21.85 13.59
C LEU A 269 -45.59 21.46 13.07
N THR A 270 -45.81 21.62 11.76
CA THR A 270 -46.98 21.09 11.05
C THR A 270 -46.80 19.60 10.72
N ILE A 271 -47.90 18.84 10.60
CA ILE A 271 -47.88 17.38 10.36
C ILE A 271 -47.16 17.03 9.04
N ASP A 272 -47.33 17.86 8.00
CA ASP A 272 -46.63 17.68 6.72
C ASP A 272 -45.10 17.80 6.86
N GLU A 273 -44.62 18.64 7.79
CA GLU A 273 -43.19 18.86 8.01
C GLU A 273 -42.57 17.75 8.86
N VAL A 274 -43.34 17.16 9.79
CA VAL A 274 -42.97 15.91 10.48
C VAL A 274 -42.88 14.75 9.49
N LEU A 275 -43.82 14.64 8.55
CA LEU A 275 -43.76 13.65 7.47
C LEU A 275 -42.55 13.87 6.56
N ARG A 276 -42.19 15.12 6.27
CA ARG A 276 -41.02 15.47 5.46
C ARG A 276 -39.69 15.17 6.15
N MET A 277 -39.59 15.35 7.47
CA MET A 277 -38.43 14.91 8.26
C MET A 277 -38.33 13.37 8.35
N LEU A 278 -39.47 12.68 8.40
CA LEU A 278 -39.51 11.21 8.31
C LEU A 278 -39.04 10.71 6.93
N ASP A 279 -39.35 11.44 5.86
CA ASP A 279 -38.85 11.17 4.51
C ASP A 279 -37.35 11.47 4.38
N GLU A 280 -36.85 12.58 4.92
CA GLU A 280 -35.42 12.91 4.92
C GLU A 280 -34.60 11.85 5.67
N THR A 281 -35.06 11.41 6.85
CA THR A 281 -34.39 10.33 7.59
C THR A 281 -34.47 8.99 6.85
N SER A 282 -35.55 8.74 6.11
CA SER A 282 -35.67 7.56 5.25
C SER A 282 -34.74 7.62 4.04
N GLN A 283 -34.57 8.79 3.41
CA GLN A 283 -33.61 9.01 2.32
C GLN A 283 -32.16 8.88 2.78
N VAL A 284 -31.80 9.45 3.93
CA VAL A 284 -30.45 9.29 4.50
C VAL A 284 -30.16 7.82 4.77
N ARG A 285 -31.11 7.06 5.31
CA ARG A 285 -30.96 5.61 5.50
C ARG A 285 -30.83 4.85 4.18
N ALA A 286 -31.59 5.22 3.16
CA ALA A 286 -31.47 4.61 1.83
C ALA A 286 -30.08 4.87 1.21
N TYR A 287 -29.59 6.10 1.34
CA TYR A 287 -28.26 6.48 0.87
C TYR A 287 -27.14 5.77 1.64
N SER A 288 -27.23 5.68 2.98
CA SER A 288 -26.29 4.90 3.79
C SER A 288 -26.24 3.43 3.38
N ARG A 289 -27.41 2.81 3.10
CA ARG A 289 -27.46 1.43 2.60
C ARG A 289 -26.80 1.28 1.23
N GLN A 290 -27.01 2.24 0.33
CA GLN A 290 -26.39 2.23 -1.00
C GLN A 290 -24.86 2.40 -0.91
N LEU A 291 -24.39 3.26 -0.01
CA LEU A 291 -22.97 3.43 0.29
C LEU A 291 -22.36 2.14 0.84
N GLU A 292 -23.01 1.51 1.83
CA GLU A 292 -22.56 0.22 2.37
C GLU A 292 -22.47 -0.85 1.28
N GLN A 293 -23.47 -0.92 0.38
CA GLN A 293 -23.44 -1.85 -0.75
C GLN A 293 -22.28 -1.56 -1.71
N ARG A 294 -22.05 -0.29 -2.05
CA ARG A 294 -20.90 0.11 -2.89
C ARG A 294 -19.56 -0.24 -2.24
N THR A 295 -19.42 0.02 -0.94
CA THR A 295 -18.19 -0.29 -0.20
C THR A 295 -17.94 -1.80 -0.21
N ARG A 296 -18.97 -2.61 0.08
CA ARG A 296 -18.86 -4.08 0.00
C ARG A 296 -18.49 -4.54 -1.41
N GLN A 297 -19.08 -3.93 -2.45
CA GLN A 297 -18.76 -4.27 -3.83
C GLN A 297 -17.31 -3.90 -4.21
N LEU A 298 -16.81 -2.75 -3.73
CA LEU A 298 -15.42 -2.35 -3.94
C LEU A 298 -14.45 -3.27 -3.20
N GLU A 299 -14.76 -3.64 -1.95
CA GLU A 299 -13.96 -4.60 -1.20
C GLU A 299 -13.91 -5.96 -1.89
N GLN A 300 -15.04 -6.45 -2.39
CA GLN A 300 -15.08 -7.70 -3.15
C GLN A 300 -14.22 -7.60 -4.42
N LYS A 301 -14.38 -6.54 -5.21
CA LYS A 301 -13.57 -6.32 -6.42
C LYS A 301 -12.09 -6.19 -6.10
N SER A 302 -11.72 -5.54 -4.99
CA SER A 302 -10.32 -5.43 -4.54
C SER A 302 -9.75 -6.80 -4.26
N ARG A 303 -10.48 -7.66 -3.54
CA ARG A 303 -10.07 -9.04 -3.25
C ARG A 303 -9.95 -9.89 -4.50
N GLU A 304 -10.90 -9.79 -5.44
CA GLU A 304 -10.84 -10.48 -6.72
C GLU A 304 -9.62 -10.04 -7.54
N LEU A 305 -9.33 -8.73 -7.57
CA LEU A 305 -8.17 -8.17 -8.26
C LEU A 305 -6.86 -8.65 -7.61
N GLU A 306 -6.76 -8.61 -6.28
CA GLU A 306 -5.60 -9.10 -5.54
C GLU A 306 -5.34 -10.59 -5.84
N ALA A 307 -6.38 -11.43 -5.80
CA ALA A 307 -6.27 -12.85 -6.13
C ALA A 307 -5.79 -13.06 -7.58
N ALA A 308 -6.37 -12.35 -8.56
CA ALA A 308 -5.95 -12.44 -9.96
C ALA A 308 -4.51 -11.96 -10.17
N THR A 309 -4.08 -10.90 -9.47
CA THR A 309 -2.68 -10.44 -9.55
C THR A 309 -1.70 -11.43 -8.93
N ALA A 310 -2.08 -12.12 -7.86
CA ALA A 310 -1.26 -13.17 -7.25
C ALA A 310 -1.11 -14.37 -8.19
N GLU A 311 -2.20 -14.79 -8.83
CA GLU A 311 -2.19 -15.87 -9.82
C GLU A 311 -1.33 -15.52 -11.04
N LEU A 312 -1.47 -14.29 -11.57
CA LEU A 312 -0.64 -13.81 -12.68
C LEU A 312 0.85 -13.77 -12.32
N ARG A 313 1.20 -13.35 -11.09
CA ARG A 313 2.60 -13.37 -10.63
C ARG A 313 3.14 -14.78 -10.55
N ALA A 314 2.41 -15.71 -9.94
CA ALA A 314 2.82 -17.11 -9.84
C ALA A 314 2.97 -17.76 -11.23
N ALA A 315 2.08 -17.45 -12.17
CA ALA A 315 2.18 -17.92 -13.55
C ALA A 315 3.42 -17.34 -14.27
N ASN A 316 3.73 -16.06 -14.06
CA ASN A 316 4.91 -15.42 -14.64
C ASN A 316 6.22 -16.01 -14.08
N GLU A 317 6.28 -16.24 -12.77
CA GLU A 317 7.43 -16.88 -12.12
C GLU A 317 7.69 -18.28 -12.68
N ARG A 318 6.65 -19.11 -12.82
CA ARG A 318 6.76 -20.44 -13.47
C ARG A 318 7.23 -20.33 -14.92
N LEU A 319 6.75 -19.33 -15.66
CA LEU A 319 7.14 -19.13 -17.04
C LEU A 319 8.61 -18.72 -17.16
N GLN A 320 9.11 -17.86 -16.26
CA GLN A 320 10.52 -17.50 -16.20
C GLN A 320 11.41 -18.69 -15.81
N GLU A 321 10.93 -19.56 -14.91
CA GLU A 321 11.63 -20.78 -14.54
C GLU A 321 11.76 -21.74 -15.73
N LEU A 322 10.67 -21.92 -16.49
CA LEU A 322 10.67 -22.70 -17.73
C LEU A 322 11.61 -22.11 -18.79
N ASP A 323 11.64 -20.79 -18.94
CA ASP A 323 12.50 -20.14 -19.92
C ASP A 323 13.99 -20.29 -19.55
N ARG A 324 14.34 -20.17 -18.26
CA ARG A 324 15.69 -20.46 -17.77
C ARG A 324 16.10 -21.91 -18.01
N MET A 325 15.22 -22.88 -17.69
CA MET A 325 15.49 -24.29 -17.96
C MET A 325 15.69 -24.57 -19.45
N LYS A 326 14.96 -23.87 -20.33
CA LYS A 326 15.13 -23.95 -21.78
C LYS A 326 16.47 -23.36 -22.24
N ASP A 327 16.87 -22.22 -21.70
CA ASP A 327 18.18 -21.63 -22.04
C ASP A 327 19.34 -22.53 -21.57
N ASP A 328 19.25 -23.07 -20.36
CA ASP A 328 20.22 -24.03 -19.81
C ASP A 328 20.27 -25.31 -20.67
N PHE A 329 19.11 -25.78 -21.14
CA PHE A 329 19.00 -26.91 -22.08
C PHE A 329 19.76 -26.63 -23.38
N ILE A 330 19.48 -25.51 -24.05
CA ILE A 330 20.12 -25.17 -25.33
C ILE A 330 21.62 -24.99 -25.16
N SER A 331 22.06 -24.34 -24.08
CA SER A 331 23.47 -24.14 -23.76
C SER A 331 24.19 -25.47 -23.59
N THR A 332 23.61 -26.38 -22.80
CA THR A 332 24.23 -27.68 -22.50
C THR A 332 24.28 -28.60 -23.73
N VAL A 333 23.19 -28.69 -24.49
CA VAL A 333 23.15 -29.43 -25.76
C VAL A 333 24.23 -28.91 -26.72
N THR A 334 24.37 -27.59 -26.82
CA THR A 334 25.39 -26.97 -27.69
C THR A 334 26.80 -27.35 -27.25
N HIS A 335 27.07 -27.39 -25.94
CA HIS A 335 28.37 -27.79 -25.39
C HIS A 335 28.69 -29.27 -25.67
N GLU A 336 27.72 -30.15 -25.41
CA GLU A 336 27.85 -31.60 -25.62
C GLU A 336 27.97 -31.97 -27.10
N LEU A 337 27.41 -31.17 -28.03
CA LEU A 337 27.62 -31.31 -29.48
C LEU A 337 28.99 -30.78 -29.92
N ARG A 338 29.46 -29.67 -29.36
CA ARG A 338 30.71 -29.01 -29.76
C ARG A 338 31.94 -29.89 -29.46
N THR A 339 31.94 -30.59 -28.33
CA THR A 339 33.07 -31.42 -27.88
C THR A 339 33.42 -32.55 -28.89
N PRO A 340 32.51 -33.49 -29.23
CA PRO A 340 32.79 -34.53 -30.22
C PRO A 340 33.11 -33.95 -31.60
N LEU A 341 32.41 -32.88 -32.01
CA LEU A 341 32.67 -32.22 -33.30
C LEU A 341 34.10 -31.64 -33.38
N THR A 342 34.58 -31.04 -32.28
CA THR A 342 35.94 -30.49 -32.20
C THR A 342 36.97 -31.60 -32.28
N SER A 343 36.75 -32.74 -31.61
CA SER A 343 37.60 -33.93 -31.70
C SER A 343 37.64 -34.50 -33.11
N ILE A 344 36.47 -34.73 -33.73
CA ILE A 344 36.37 -35.23 -35.12
C ILE A 344 37.16 -34.33 -36.06
N ARG A 345 36.99 -33.01 -35.94
CA ARG A 345 37.71 -32.03 -36.75
C ARG A 345 39.22 -32.11 -36.52
N ALA A 346 39.67 -32.07 -35.27
CA ALA A 346 41.10 -32.09 -34.95
C ALA A 346 41.80 -33.36 -35.45
N PHE A 347 41.21 -34.55 -35.22
CA PHE A 347 41.80 -35.80 -35.71
C PHE A 347 41.72 -35.92 -37.24
N SER A 348 40.69 -35.37 -37.88
CA SER A 348 40.61 -35.29 -39.34
C SER A 348 41.69 -34.37 -39.93
N GLU A 349 41.93 -33.20 -39.31
CA GLU A 349 43.01 -32.27 -39.69
C GLU A 349 44.39 -32.94 -39.52
N ILE A 350 44.63 -33.64 -38.40
CA ILE A 350 45.89 -34.39 -38.18
C ILE A 350 46.12 -35.45 -39.27
N LEU A 351 45.08 -36.23 -39.60
CA LEU A 351 45.16 -37.26 -40.64
C LEU A 351 45.39 -36.67 -42.03
N HIS A 352 44.77 -35.52 -42.33
CA HIS A 352 44.91 -34.82 -43.59
C HIS A 352 46.33 -34.24 -43.77
N ASP A 353 46.84 -33.55 -42.74
CA ASP A 353 48.11 -32.82 -42.81
C ASP A 353 49.34 -33.73 -42.70
N ASN A 354 49.16 -34.98 -42.25
CA ASN A 354 50.25 -35.94 -42.04
C ASN A 354 50.01 -37.24 -42.83
N PRO A 355 50.14 -37.23 -44.18
CA PRO A 355 49.87 -38.39 -45.03
C PRO A 355 50.84 -39.57 -44.80
N ASP A 356 51.98 -39.31 -44.16
CA ASP A 356 53.03 -40.30 -43.89
C ASP A 356 52.92 -40.94 -42.48
N LEU A 357 51.81 -40.72 -41.76
CA LEU A 357 51.56 -41.35 -40.46
C LEU A 357 51.64 -42.88 -40.54
N ASP A 358 52.24 -43.49 -39.52
CA ASP A 358 52.26 -44.94 -39.38
C ASP A 358 50.85 -45.53 -39.29
N VAL A 359 50.70 -46.75 -39.78
CA VAL A 359 49.39 -47.42 -39.90
C VAL A 359 48.71 -47.54 -38.53
N LYS A 360 49.46 -47.76 -37.44
CA LYS A 360 48.87 -47.91 -36.10
C LYS A 360 48.26 -46.61 -35.61
N ARG A 361 48.96 -45.48 -35.75
CA ARG A 361 48.43 -44.15 -35.38
C ARG A 361 47.27 -43.74 -36.27
N ARG A 362 47.33 -44.04 -37.57
CA ARG A 362 46.23 -43.76 -38.50
C ARG A 362 44.95 -44.49 -38.10
N VAL A 363 45.04 -45.80 -37.83
CA VAL A 363 43.90 -46.60 -37.36
C VAL A 363 43.39 -46.06 -36.03
N HIS A 364 44.28 -45.72 -35.09
CA HIS A 364 43.89 -45.14 -33.81
C HIS A 364 43.10 -43.83 -33.94
N PHE A 365 43.52 -42.89 -34.80
CA PHE A 365 42.78 -41.64 -35.01
C PHE A 365 41.44 -41.86 -35.74
N LEU A 366 41.39 -42.79 -36.69
CA LEU A 366 40.13 -43.19 -37.33
C LEU A 366 39.15 -43.80 -36.32
N ASP A 367 39.63 -44.64 -35.41
CA ASP A 367 38.80 -45.21 -34.34
C ASP A 367 38.22 -44.12 -33.43
N ILE A 368 39.00 -43.08 -33.12
CA ILE A 368 38.49 -41.94 -32.34
C ILE A 368 37.40 -41.20 -33.12
N ILE A 369 37.61 -40.90 -34.40
CA ILE A 369 36.61 -40.22 -35.24
C ILE A 369 35.30 -41.03 -35.31
N LEU A 370 35.39 -42.36 -35.48
CA LEU A 370 34.23 -43.25 -35.51
C LEU A 370 33.49 -43.22 -34.16
N LYS A 371 34.21 -43.37 -33.04
CA LYS A 371 33.62 -43.33 -31.69
C LYS A 371 32.92 -41.99 -31.41
N GLU A 372 33.53 -40.87 -31.78
CA GLU A 372 32.93 -39.54 -31.60
C GLU A 372 31.73 -39.32 -32.52
N SER A 373 31.73 -39.88 -33.74
CA SER A 373 30.60 -39.81 -34.67
C SER A 373 29.40 -40.62 -34.16
N GLU A 374 29.63 -41.81 -33.62
CA GLU A 374 28.61 -42.62 -32.95
C GLU A 374 28.07 -41.92 -31.69
N ARG A 375 28.95 -41.29 -30.89
CA ARG A 375 28.55 -40.48 -29.73
C ARG A 375 27.65 -39.32 -30.15
N LEU A 376 28.02 -38.58 -31.21
CA LEU A 376 27.24 -37.46 -31.73
C LEU A 376 25.85 -37.92 -32.21
N THR A 377 25.79 -39.02 -32.95
CA THR A 377 24.54 -39.62 -33.44
C THR A 377 23.62 -39.99 -32.28
N ARG A 378 24.16 -40.63 -31.23
CA ARG A 378 23.40 -40.96 -30.02
C ARG A 378 22.86 -39.72 -29.32
N LEU A 379 23.67 -38.66 -29.17
CA LEU A 379 23.23 -37.41 -28.54
C LEU A 379 22.09 -36.75 -29.33
N ILE A 380 22.21 -36.68 -30.67
CA ILE A 380 21.17 -36.11 -31.53
C ILE A 380 19.86 -36.88 -31.37
N ASN A 381 19.91 -38.21 -31.43
CA ASN A 381 18.73 -39.04 -31.27
C ASN A 381 18.09 -38.88 -29.89
N GLN A 382 18.89 -38.77 -28.82
CA GLN A 382 18.38 -38.51 -27.46
C GLN A 382 17.66 -37.16 -27.35
N VAL A 383 18.22 -36.11 -27.97
CA VAL A 383 17.59 -34.78 -28.00
C VAL A 383 16.28 -34.80 -28.79
N LEU A 384 16.26 -35.50 -29.94
CA LEU A 384 15.06 -35.64 -30.76
C LEU A 384 13.97 -36.47 -30.05
N ASP A 385 14.35 -37.57 -29.40
CA ASP A 385 13.43 -38.39 -28.61
C ASP A 385 12.82 -37.58 -27.49
N LEU A 386 13.63 -36.85 -26.71
CA LEU A 386 13.12 -35.99 -25.65
C LEU A 386 12.15 -34.92 -26.18
N ALA A 387 12.49 -34.25 -27.28
CA ALA A 387 11.62 -33.24 -27.88
C ALA A 387 10.29 -33.84 -28.36
N LYS A 388 10.30 -35.05 -28.95
CA LYS A 388 9.07 -35.75 -29.36
C LYS A 388 8.21 -36.17 -28.18
N LEU A 389 8.82 -36.67 -27.11
CA LEU A 389 8.12 -37.06 -25.89
C LEU A 389 7.46 -35.85 -25.22
N GLU A 390 8.16 -34.71 -25.12
CA GLU A 390 7.63 -33.47 -24.55
C GLU A 390 6.50 -32.86 -25.38
N ALA A 391 6.58 -32.95 -26.70
CA ALA A 391 5.53 -32.49 -27.60
C ALA A 391 4.31 -33.43 -27.62
N GLY A 392 4.36 -34.58 -26.93
CA GLY A 392 3.34 -35.63 -27.03
C GLY A 392 3.22 -36.24 -28.42
N ALA A 393 4.25 -36.06 -29.27
CA ALA A 393 4.27 -36.46 -30.67
C ALA A 393 5.05 -37.77 -30.90
N ALA A 394 5.40 -38.48 -29.82
CA ALA A 394 6.00 -39.80 -29.91
C ALA A 394 4.98 -40.82 -30.44
N GLU A 395 5.35 -41.54 -31.50
CA GLU A 395 4.59 -42.68 -31.98
C GLU A 395 4.93 -43.90 -31.10
N TRP A 396 3.92 -44.50 -30.50
CA TRP A 396 4.06 -45.66 -29.60
C TRP A 396 3.55 -46.90 -30.30
N ASN A 397 4.38 -47.94 -30.39
CA ASN A 397 4.00 -49.23 -30.95
C ASN A 397 3.73 -50.23 -29.82
N THR A 398 2.60 -50.07 -29.14
CA THR A 398 2.23 -50.92 -28.01
C THR A 398 1.85 -52.32 -28.48
N THR A 399 2.57 -53.32 -28.01
CA THR A 399 2.36 -54.74 -28.31
C THR A 399 2.46 -55.57 -27.03
N GLU A 400 1.98 -56.81 -27.07
CA GLU A 400 2.19 -57.76 -25.99
C GLU A 400 3.65 -58.22 -25.99
N VAL A 401 4.37 -57.96 -24.89
CA VAL A 401 5.80 -58.21 -24.75
C VAL A 401 6.06 -59.11 -23.55
N ASP A 402 6.81 -60.20 -23.76
CA ASP A 402 7.38 -61.02 -22.69
C ASP A 402 8.61 -60.31 -22.10
N LEU A 403 8.48 -59.85 -20.85
CA LEU A 403 9.53 -59.12 -20.15
C LEU A 403 10.76 -59.99 -19.88
N ARG A 404 10.60 -61.31 -19.75
CA ARG A 404 11.73 -62.24 -19.56
C ARG A 404 12.65 -62.22 -20.78
N VAL A 405 12.06 -62.36 -21.96
CA VAL A 405 12.78 -62.31 -23.23
C VAL A 405 13.47 -60.96 -23.42
N LEU A 406 12.76 -59.87 -23.11
CA LEU A 406 13.32 -58.51 -23.22
C LEU A 406 14.53 -58.31 -22.29
N VAL A 407 14.43 -58.75 -21.04
CA VAL A 407 15.53 -58.64 -20.06
C VAL A 407 16.73 -59.47 -20.52
N ASP A 408 16.52 -60.72 -20.94
CA ASP A 408 17.61 -61.58 -21.43
C ASP A 408 18.31 -60.96 -22.65
N GLU A 409 17.55 -60.45 -23.62
CA GLU A 409 18.10 -59.76 -24.77
C GLU A 409 18.87 -58.48 -24.38
N SER A 410 18.37 -57.72 -23.42
CA SER A 410 19.04 -56.50 -22.94
C SER A 410 20.39 -56.82 -22.29
N ILE A 411 20.49 -57.95 -21.57
CA ILE A 411 21.74 -58.43 -20.97
C ILE A 411 22.72 -58.91 -22.04
N VAL A 412 22.24 -59.62 -23.07
CA VAL A 412 23.07 -60.02 -24.21
C VAL A 412 23.64 -58.79 -24.91
N ALA A 413 22.81 -57.77 -25.15
CA ALA A 413 23.23 -56.52 -25.76
C ALA A 413 24.22 -55.72 -24.87
N ALA A 414 24.10 -55.79 -23.54
CA ALA A 414 25.03 -55.17 -22.59
C ALA A 414 26.30 -56.02 -22.31
N SER A 415 26.36 -57.26 -22.79
CA SER A 415 27.48 -58.17 -22.50
C SER A 415 28.85 -57.68 -22.99
N PRO A 416 29.00 -57.08 -24.20
CA PRO A 416 30.31 -56.60 -24.67
C PRO A 416 30.93 -55.55 -23.74
N MET A 417 30.14 -54.57 -23.28
CA MET A 417 30.62 -53.53 -22.36
C MET A 417 30.93 -54.09 -20.96
N ALA A 418 30.15 -55.09 -20.51
CA ALA A 418 30.39 -55.75 -19.23
C ALA A 418 31.68 -56.57 -19.26
N GLN A 419 31.94 -57.30 -20.35
CA GLN A 419 33.16 -58.08 -20.55
C GLN A 419 34.40 -57.21 -20.65
N GLU A 420 34.34 -56.09 -21.38
CA GLU A 420 35.46 -55.13 -21.49
C GLU A 420 35.89 -54.61 -20.11
N LYS A 421 34.93 -54.42 -19.20
CA LYS A 421 35.17 -53.90 -17.84
C LYS A 421 35.32 -54.99 -16.76
N GLY A 422 35.09 -56.26 -17.10
CA GLY A 422 35.11 -57.38 -16.15
C GLY A 422 33.98 -57.31 -15.11
N VAL A 423 32.76 -56.95 -15.54
CA VAL A 423 31.56 -56.86 -14.70
C VAL A 423 30.67 -58.08 -14.97
N ALA A 424 30.19 -58.73 -13.91
CA ALA A 424 29.23 -59.83 -14.01
C ALA A 424 27.79 -59.30 -13.95
N ILE A 425 26.94 -59.72 -14.91
CA ILE A 425 25.51 -59.40 -14.93
C ILE A 425 24.72 -60.67 -14.65
N HIS A 426 23.83 -60.64 -13.66
CA HIS A 426 22.94 -61.75 -13.32
C HIS A 426 21.48 -61.29 -13.36
N ALA A 427 20.61 -62.12 -13.94
CA ALA A 427 19.16 -61.92 -13.87
C ALA A 427 18.52 -62.93 -12.91
N HIS A 428 17.58 -62.44 -12.12
CA HIS A 428 16.69 -63.23 -11.28
C HIS A 428 15.24 -62.85 -11.57
N PHE A 429 14.37 -63.86 -11.63
CA PHE A 429 12.95 -63.66 -11.91
C PHE A 429 12.16 -64.34 -10.79
N ASP A 430 11.51 -63.53 -9.95
CA ASP A 430 10.74 -64.00 -8.81
C ASP A 430 9.27 -64.24 -9.22
N GLY A 431 8.91 -65.52 -9.29
CA GLY A 431 7.55 -65.96 -9.60
C GLY A 431 7.21 -66.00 -11.10
N ASP A 432 5.92 -65.92 -11.40
CA ASP A 432 5.38 -65.88 -12.76
C ASP A 432 5.38 -64.43 -13.28
N VAL A 433 6.05 -64.20 -14.41
CA VAL A 433 6.24 -62.89 -15.04
C VAL A 433 5.36 -62.87 -16.29
N PRO A 434 4.15 -62.27 -16.23
CA PRO A 434 3.23 -62.23 -17.37
C PRO A 434 3.74 -61.30 -18.47
N SER A 435 3.21 -61.48 -19.67
CA SER A 435 3.38 -60.50 -20.75
C SER A 435 2.66 -59.19 -20.43
N ILE A 436 3.24 -58.08 -20.89
CA ILE A 436 2.72 -56.72 -20.67
C ILE A 436 2.53 -55.97 -21.99
N TRP A 437 1.61 -55.01 -21.99
CA TRP A 437 1.30 -54.18 -23.16
C TRP A 437 2.16 -52.93 -23.17
N VAL A 438 3.29 -52.98 -23.87
CA VAL A 438 4.27 -51.89 -23.93
C VAL A 438 4.88 -51.76 -25.32
N ASP A 439 5.57 -50.66 -25.56
CA ASP A 439 6.46 -50.54 -26.72
C ASP A 439 7.79 -51.23 -26.42
N ARG A 440 8.04 -52.34 -27.12
CA ARG A 440 9.21 -53.19 -26.93
C ARG A 440 10.52 -52.42 -27.06
N ASP A 441 10.64 -51.56 -28.07
CA ASP A 441 11.89 -50.87 -28.37
C ASP A 441 12.15 -49.77 -27.32
N ARG A 442 11.10 -49.13 -26.82
CA ARG A 442 11.20 -48.13 -25.75
C ARG A 442 11.54 -48.75 -24.40
N ILE A 443 10.98 -49.91 -24.05
CA ILE A 443 11.37 -50.62 -22.81
C ILE A 443 12.79 -51.20 -22.94
N MET A 444 13.18 -51.69 -24.12
CA MET A 444 14.57 -52.07 -24.39
C MET A 444 15.53 -50.88 -24.20
N GLN A 445 15.15 -49.68 -24.65
CA GLN A 445 15.92 -48.45 -24.43
C GLN A 445 16.09 -48.12 -22.94
N VAL A 446 15.04 -48.27 -22.12
CA VAL A 446 15.11 -48.11 -20.66
C VAL A 446 16.10 -49.12 -20.07
N MET A 447 15.94 -50.41 -20.39
CA MET A 447 16.81 -51.47 -19.87
C MET A 447 18.28 -51.25 -20.23
N LEU A 448 18.58 -50.93 -21.49
CA LEU A 448 19.95 -50.66 -21.93
C LEU A 448 20.56 -49.43 -21.26
N ASN A 449 19.75 -48.40 -20.99
CA ASN A 449 20.21 -47.22 -20.27
C ASN A 449 20.55 -47.55 -18.80
N LEU A 450 19.68 -48.28 -18.11
CA LEU A 450 19.92 -48.69 -16.71
C LEU A 450 21.12 -49.65 -16.60
N LEU A 451 21.18 -50.67 -17.45
CA LEU A 451 22.31 -51.63 -17.50
C LEU A 451 23.62 -50.94 -17.86
N SER A 452 23.62 -50.05 -18.85
CA SER A 452 24.83 -49.30 -19.22
C SER A 452 25.30 -48.41 -18.07
N ASN A 453 24.39 -47.76 -17.33
CA ASN A 453 24.75 -46.98 -16.16
C ASN A 453 25.33 -47.87 -15.05
N ALA A 454 24.66 -48.98 -14.74
CA ALA A 454 25.13 -49.95 -13.75
C ALA A 454 26.56 -50.42 -14.07
N VAL A 455 26.80 -50.94 -15.28
CA VAL A 455 28.14 -51.38 -15.72
C VAL A 455 29.14 -50.23 -15.69
N LYS A 456 28.76 -49.03 -16.14
CA LYS A 456 29.63 -47.85 -16.19
C LYS A 456 30.09 -47.39 -14.81
N PHE A 457 29.28 -47.56 -13.76
CA PHE A 457 29.61 -47.14 -12.40
C PHE A 457 30.09 -48.27 -11.48
N SER A 458 29.99 -49.55 -11.87
CA SER A 458 30.58 -50.66 -11.12
C SER A 458 32.13 -50.61 -11.10
N PRO A 459 32.80 -51.19 -10.08
CA PRO A 459 34.25 -51.34 -10.06
C PRO A 459 34.75 -52.24 -11.21
N ALA A 460 35.93 -51.93 -11.78
CA ALA A 460 36.51 -52.75 -12.84
C ALA A 460 37.05 -54.08 -12.28
N GLY A 461 36.70 -55.21 -12.92
CA GLY A 461 37.15 -56.56 -12.55
C GLY A 461 36.46 -57.22 -11.35
N SER A 462 35.72 -56.46 -10.54
CA SER A 462 34.90 -56.97 -9.41
C SER A 462 33.48 -56.44 -9.40
N GLY A 463 33.03 -55.85 -10.52
CA GLY A 463 31.70 -55.29 -10.66
C GLY A 463 30.63 -56.38 -10.72
N LEU A 464 29.53 -56.12 -10.02
CA LEU A 464 28.36 -56.98 -9.98
C LEU A 464 27.13 -56.14 -10.30
N VAL A 465 26.37 -56.57 -11.30
CA VAL A 465 25.07 -56.01 -11.65
C VAL A 465 24.02 -57.11 -11.52
N GLN A 466 22.96 -56.84 -10.78
CA GLN A 466 21.83 -57.75 -10.59
C GLN A 466 20.57 -57.13 -11.18
N VAL A 467 19.85 -57.89 -11.98
CA VAL A 467 18.52 -57.55 -12.49
C VAL A 467 17.52 -58.46 -11.79
N ILE A 468 16.62 -57.91 -11.00
CA ILE A 468 15.56 -58.67 -10.32
C ILE A 468 14.23 -58.24 -10.91
N VAL A 469 13.44 -59.18 -11.39
CA VAL A 469 12.07 -58.94 -11.86
C VAL A 469 11.11 -59.57 -10.88
N THR A 470 10.29 -58.74 -10.25
CA THR A 470 9.37 -59.15 -9.18
C THR A 470 7.95 -58.76 -9.56
N ARG A 471 7.00 -59.67 -9.36
CA ARG A 471 5.57 -59.35 -9.47
C ARG A 471 5.04 -58.87 -8.12
N ALA A 472 4.53 -57.64 -8.08
CA ALA A 472 3.89 -57.05 -6.90
C ALA A 472 2.47 -56.62 -7.26
N ASP A 473 1.47 -57.38 -6.79
CA ASP A 473 0.04 -57.15 -7.06
C ASP A 473 -0.27 -56.99 -8.58
N ASP A 474 -0.62 -55.77 -9.00
CA ASP A 474 -1.01 -55.38 -10.36
C ASP A 474 0.16 -54.75 -11.17
N VAL A 475 1.38 -54.76 -10.65
CA VAL A 475 2.58 -54.22 -11.33
C VAL A 475 3.72 -55.25 -11.39
N LEU A 476 4.51 -55.17 -12.45
CA LEU A 476 5.84 -55.77 -12.52
C LEU A 476 6.86 -54.72 -12.13
N GLN A 477 7.72 -55.06 -11.17
CA GLN A 477 8.86 -54.25 -10.78
C GLN A 477 10.14 -54.87 -11.36
N VAL A 478 10.99 -54.03 -11.92
CA VAL A 478 12.33 -54.40 -12.40
C VAL A 478 13.35 -53.57 -11.64
N ASP A 479 14.22 -54.26 -10.91
CA ASP A 479 15.28 -53.66 -10.11
C ASP A 479 16.63 -53.95 -10.78
N VAL A 480 17.40 -52.90 -11.07
CA VAL A 480 18.76 -52.98 -11.60
C VAL A 480 19.72 -52.45 -10.54
N SER A 481 20.38 -53.36 -9.83
CA SER A 481 21.31 -53.07 -8.75
C SER A 481 22.77 -53.19 -9.19
N ASP A 482 23.61 -52.23 -8.84
CA ASP A 482 25.07 -52.28 -9.02
C ASP A 482 25.82 -52.17 -7.69
N ASN A 483 27.06 -52.67 -7.62
CA ASN A 483 27.95 -52.56 -6.47
C ASN A 483 28.96 -51.38 -6.56
N GLY A 484 28.57 -50.31 -7.24
CA GLY A 484 29.37 -49.11 -7.43
C GLY A 484 29.47 -48.20 -6.19
N PRO A 485 29.98 -46.97 -6.36
CA PRO A 485 30.23 -46.03 -5.26
C PRO A 485 28.96 -45.44 -4.63
N GLY A 486 27.77 -45.78 -5.15
CA GLY A 486 26.50 -45.20 -4.73
C GLY A 486 26.32 -43.72 -5.09
N ILE A 487 25.17 -43.18 -4.69
CA ILE A 487 24.67 -41.85 -5.03
C ILE A 487 24.31 -41.12 -3.73
N SER A 488 24.74 -39.87 -3.59
CA SER A 488 24.40 -39.04 -2.42
C SER A 488 22.91 -38.71 -2.39
N ALA A 489 22.34 -38.46 -1.20
CA ALA A 489 20.92 -38.12 -1.07
C ALA A 489 20.53 -36.84 -1.85
N GLU A 490 21.45 -35.88 -1.96
CA GLU A 490 21.25 -34.66 -2.75
C GLU A 490 21.22 -34.97 -4.26
N ASP A 491 22.13 -35.82 -4.73
CA ASP A 491 22.19 -36.23 -6.14
C ASP A 491 20.97 -37.08 -6.54
N GLN A 492 20.46 -37.94 -5.65
CA GLN A 492 19.29 -38.79 -5.94
C GLN A 492 18.04 -37.97 -6.31
N ALA A 493 17.89 -36.75 -5.77
CA ALA A 493 16.78 -35.87 -6.09
C ALA A 493 16.88 -35.25 -7.50
N ILE A 494 18.10 -35.10 -8.03
CA ILE A 494 18.37 -34.33 -9.26
C ILE A 494 18.83 -35.20 -10.44
N ILE A 495 19.16 -36.48 -10.26
CA ILE A 495 19.65 -37.35 -11.36
C ILE A 495 18.60 -37.63 -12.44
N PHE A 496 17.31 -37.42 -12.14
CA PHE A 496 16.22 -37.51 -13.10
C PHE A 496 15.96 -36.17 -13.81
N ASP A 497 16.62 -35.09 -13.39
CA ASP A 497 16.57 -33.81 -14.07
C ASP A 497 17.42 -33.86 -15.34
N LYS A 498 16.97 -33.12 -16.34
CA LYS A 498 17.59 -33.08 -17.66
C LYS A 498 19.03 -32.53 -17.55
N PHE A 499 19.98 -33.23 -18.17
CA PHE A 499 21.39 -32.84 -18.25
C PHE A 499 22.13 -32.74 -16.91
N ARG A 500 21.50 -33.17 -15.80
CA ARG A 500 22.18 -33.29 -14.53
C ARG A 500 22.95 -34.61 -14.47
N GLN A 501 24.16 -34.54 -13.95
CA GLN A 501 25.00 -35.69 -13.63
C GLN A 501 25.30 -35.59 -12.14
N GLY A 502 25.09 -36.67 -11.39
CA GLY A 502 25.35 -36.69 -9.95
C GLY A 502 26.83 -36.52 -9.62
N GLY A 503 27.13 -35.68 -8.62
CA GLY A 503 28.45 -35.49 -8.03
C GLY A 503 29.35 -34.38 -8.62
N ASP A 504 30.40 -34.05 -7.87
CA ASP A 504 31.42 -33.05 -8.19
C ASP A 504 32.27 -33.50 -9.41
N GLN A 505 32.35 -32.65 -10.46
CA GLN A 505 33.09 -32.89 -11.71
C GLN A 505 34.60 -33.16 -11.47
N SER A 506 35.09 -32.86 -10.27
CA SER A 506 36.49 -32.99 -9.84
C SER A 506 37.01 -34.44 -9.73
N ARG A 507 36.17 -35.49 -9.81
CA ARG A 507 36.58 -36.90 -9.59
C ARG A 507 36.71 -37.77 -10.84
N GLY A 508 37.07 -37.21 -12.00
CA GLY A 508 37.48 -38.01 -13.17
C GLY A 508 36.47 -39.08 -13.62
N ARG A 509 35.17 -38.83 -13.40
CA ARG A 509 34.09 -39.78 -13.67
C ARG A 509 33.76 -39.86 -15.16
N PRO A 510 33.29 -41.02 -15.65
CA PRO A 510 33.05 -41.23 -17.07
C PRO A 510 31.87 -40.38 -17.59
N GLN A 511 32.12 -39.61 -18.66
CA GLN A 511 31.19 -38.65 -19.28
C GLN A 511 29.88 -39.32 -19.73
N GLY A 512 28.73 -38.74 -19.38
CA GLY A 512 27.40 -39.09 -19.90
C GLY A 512 26.75 -37.88 -20.57
N THR A 513 25.57 -38.06 -21.16
CA THR A 513 24.80 -36.95 -21.74
C THR A 513 23.79 -36.36 -20.74
N GLY A 514 23.54 -37.03 -19.60
CA GLY A 514 22.54 -36.63 -18.61
C GLY A 514 21.09 -36.72 -19.12
N LEU A 515 20.85 -37.36 -20.27
CA LEU A 515 19.52 -37.49 -20.89
C LEU A 515 18.90 -38.87 -20.72
N GLY A 516 19.70 -39.90 -20.45
CA GLY A 516 19.22 -41.28 -20.42
C GLY A 516 18.16 -41.54 -19.34
N LEU A 517 18.40 -41.11 -18.10
CA LEU A 517 17.46 -41.29 -16.99
C LEU A 517 16.17 -40.47 -17.15
N PRO A 518 16.19 -39.17 -17.54
CA PRO A 518 14.97 -38.42 -17.85
C PRO A 518 14.11 -39.06 -18.94
N ILE A 519 14.73 -39.52 -20.04
CA ILE A 519 14.02 -40.22 -21.13
C ILE A 519 13.42 -41.53 -20.60
N SER A 520 14.18 -42.27 -19.79
CA SER A 520 13.70 -43.53 -19.19
C SER A 520 12.49 -43.30 -18.28
N ALA A 521 12.52 -42.25 -17.45
CA ALA A 521 11.42 -41.87 -16.58
C ALA A 521 10.16 -41.50 -17.38
N GLN A 522 10.30 -40.75 -18.48
CA GLN A 522 9.16 -40.42 -19.35
C GLN A 522 8.56 -41.64 -20.04
N ILE A 523 9.40 -42.56 -20.53
CA ILE A 523 8.93 -43.82 -21.15
C ILE A 523 8.14 -44.66 -20.13
N VAL A 524 8.71 -44.88 -18.94
CA VAL A 524 8.05 -45.65 -17.88
C VAL A 524 6.75 -44.98 -17.44
N SER A 525 6.76 -43.65 -17.26
CA SER A 525 5.57 -42.90 -16.87
C SER A 525 4.46 -42.94 -17.92
N HIS A 526 4.80 -42.94 -19.21
CA HIS A 526 3.83 -43.08 -20.30
C HIS A 526 3.03 -44.39 -20.19
N PHE A 527 3.68 -45.50 -19.83
CA PHE A 527 3.03 -46.78 -19.60
C PHE A 527 2.39 -46.92 -18.21
N GLY A 528 2.25 -45.83 -17.44
CA GLY A 528 1.61 -45.83 -16.12
C GLY A 528 2.49 -46.34 -14.98
N GLY A 529 3.80 -46.44 -15.22
CA GLY A 529 4.80 -46.85 -14.23
C GLY A 529 5.46 -45.70 -13.49
N SER A 530 6.35 -46.04 -12.56
CA SER A 530 7.28 -45.13 -11.89
C SER A 530 8.72 -45.65 -12.00
N LEU A 531 9.71 -44.75 -12.10
CA LEU A 531 11.14 -45.06 -12.04
C LEU A 531 11.74 -44.28 -10.86
N TRP A 532 12.46 -44.96 -9.97
CA TRP A 532 13.13 -44.34 -8.82
C TRP A 532 14.50 -44.99 -8.56
N VAL A 533 15.24 -44.44 -7.61
CA VAL A 533 16.55 -44.95 -7.20
C VAL A 533 16.60 -45.11 -5.69
N GLU A 534 17.24 -46.17 -5.24
CA GLU A 534 17.61 -46.41 -3.86
C GLU A 534 19.11 -46.62 -3.79
N SER A 535 19.82 -45.77 -3.05
CA SER A 535 21.27 -45.84 -2.95
C SER A 535 21.75 -45.25 -1.64
N ALA A 536 22.88 -45.76 -1.16
CA ALA A 536 23.67 -45.13 -0.11
C ALA A 536 25.12 -45.03 -0.58
N PRO A 537 25.89 -44.01 -0.14
CA PRO A 537 27.32 -43.91 -0.44
C PRO A 537 28.04 -45.22 -0.10
N ASP A 538 28.87 -45.70 -1.02
CA ASP A 538 29.66 -46.94 -0.91
C ASP A 538 28.84 -48.25 -0.83
N ALA A 539 27.51 -48.19 -1.03
CA ALA A 539 26.62 -49.36 -1.00
C ALA A 539 26.02 -49.72 -2.38
N GLY A 540 26.50 -49.09 -3.46
CA GLY A 540 25.92 -49.27 -4.78
C GLY A 540 24.62 -48.47 -5.00
N ALA A 541 23.97 -48.68 -6.14
CA ALA A 541 22.69 -48.08 -6.46
C ALA A 541 21.73 -49.12 -7.05
N THR A 542 20.46 -49.02 -6.69
CA THR A 542 19.37 -49.82 -7.26
C THR A 542 18.41 -48.89 -7.97
N PHE A 543 18.32 -49.02 -9.29
CA PHE A 543 17.33 -48.33 -10.10
C PHE A 543 16.14 -49.25 -10.32
N SER A 544 14.97 -48.81 -9.86
CA SER A 544 13.76 -49.62 -9.86
C SER A 544 12.71 -48.97 -10.72
N PHE A 545 12.07 -49.73 -11.61
CA PHE A 545 10.89 -49.25 -12.32
C PHE A 545 9.73 -50.23 -12.28
N THR A 546 8.51 -49.70 -12.34
CA THR A 546 7.27 -50.48 -12.38
C THR A 546 6.59 -50.37 -13.73
N LEU A 547 5.90 -51.44 -14.15
CA LEU A 547 5.01 -51.45 -15.31
C LEU A 547 3.71 -52.17 -14.91
N PRO A 548 2.53 -51.58 -15.14
CA PRO A 548 1.26 -52.21 -14.81
C PRO A 548 1.01 -53.46 -15.68
N LEU A 549 0.50 -54.52 -15.07
CA LEU A 549 0.12 -55.78 -15.72
C LEU A 549 -1.12 -55.64 -16.60
N ALA A 550 -1.88 -54.56 -16.43
CA ALA A 550 -3.12 -54.30 -17.15
C ALA A 550 -3.19 -52.88 -17.70
N SER A 551 -3.33 -52.75 -19.02
CA SER A 551 -4.37 -51.90 -19.60
C SER A 551 -4.82 -52.42 -20.96
N GLU A 552 -5.71 -53.42 -20.95
CA GLU A 552 -6.71 -53.46 -22.01
C GLU A 552 -7.51 -52.14 -21.91
N SER A 553 -7.49 -51.31 -22.95
CA SER A 553 -8.31 -50.09 -23.10
C SER A 553 -7.94 -48.86 -22.26
N ARG A 554 -7.16 -47.95 -22.85
CA ARG A 554 -7.63 -46.57 -23.09
C ARG A 554 -7.35 -46.19 -24.54
N ARG A 555 -8.39 -46.28 -25.36
CA ARG A 555 -8.46 -45.68 -26.70
C ARG A 555 -8.43 -44.16 -26.63
#